data_AF-A0A8J7HJM3-F1
#
_entry.id   AF-A0A8J7HJM3-F1
#
_cell.length_a   1.000
_cell.length_b   1.000
_cell.length_c   1.000
_cell.angle_alpha   90.00
_cell.angle_beta   90.00
_cell.angle_gamma   90.00
#
_symmetry.space_group_name_H-M   'P 1'
#
loop_
_entity.id
_entity.type
_entity.pdbx_description
1 polymer ?
#
loop_
_entity_poly.entity_id
_entity_poly.type
_entity_poly.pdbx_seq_one_letter_code
_entity_poly.pdbx_strand_id
1 'polypeptide(L)' 'MGFADLSIAEITTDYSIPVAKVFSLCNQLGIAYKHQKTLLALEDAKAIISQLLAEIHRKGTNGSVSDTDVT' A
#
# COMPACT_ATOMS: atom_id res chain seq x y z
N MET A 1 -1.16 21.83 -7.15
CA MET A 1 -1.14 20.40 -6.79
C MET A 1 0.31 20.04 -6.57
N GLY A 2 0.71 19.78 -5.33
CA GLY A 2 2.11 19.50 -4.99
C GLY A 2 2.47 18.03 -5.21
N PHE A 3 3.78 17.77 -5.27
CA PHE A 3 4.31 16.42 -5.10
C PHE A 3 4.40 16.12 -3.61
N ALA A 4 4.22 14.85 -3.24
CA ALA A 4 4.69 14.40 -1.95
C ALA A 4 6.22 14.29 -2.01
N ASP A 5 6.89 14.59 -0.89
CA ASP A 5 8.31 14.27 -0.70
C ASP A 5 8.49 12.76 -0.42
N LEU A 6 7.78 11.92 -1.18
CA LEU A 6 7.72 10.47 -1.05
C LEU A 6 7.78 9.84 -2.43
N SER A 7 8.74 8.93 -2.58
CA SER A 7 8.90 8.06 -3.73
C SER A 7 8.39 6.65 -3.44
N ILE A 8 8.19 5.86 -4.50
CA ILE A 8 7.83 4.43 -4.37
C ILE A 8 8.85 3.66 -3.52
N ALA A 9 10.15 3.97 -3.65
CA ALA A 9 11.22 3.35 -2.89
C ALA A 9 11.12 3.64 -1.38
N GLU A 10 10.74 4.87 -1.03
CA GLU A 10 10.52 5.26 0.38
C GLU A 10 9.30 4.54 0.93
N ILE A 11 8.18 4.49 0.19
CA ILE A 11 6.99 3.73 0.59
C ILE A 11 7.31 2.24 0.81
N THR A 12 8.10 1.62 -0.07
CA THR A 12 8.49 0.22 0.13
C THR A 12 9.32 -0.01 1.40
N THR A 13 10.16 0.97 1.74
CA THR A 13 11.03 0.91 2.91
C THR A 13 10.20 1.10 4.18
N ASP A 14 9.38 2.15 4.23
CA ASP A 14 8.57 2.53 5.38
C ASP A 14 7.58 1.43 5.78
N TYR A 15 6.96 0.79 4.78
CA TYR A 15 5.97 -0.26 5.02
C TYR A 15 6.56 -1.68 4.92
N SER A 16 7.87 -1.81 4.69
CA SER A 16 8.56 -3.10 4.54
C SER A 16 7.87 -4.05 3.55
N ILE A 17 7.41 -3.50 2.41
CA ILE A 17 6.73 -4.25 1.34
C ILE A 17 7.56 -4.31 0.06
N PRO A 18 7.42 -5.37 -0.75
CA PRO A 18 8.14 -5.45 -2.02
C PRO A 18 7.63 -4.41 -3.02
N VAL A 19 8.54 -3.87 -3.84
CA VAL A 19 8.21 -2.88 -4.88
C VAL A 19 7.17 -3.38 -5.88
N ALA A 20 7.16 -4.69 -6.15
CA ALA A 20 6.15 -5.33 -7.00
C ALA A 20 4.72 -5.13 -6.47
N LYS A 21 4.54 -5.08 -5.15
CA LYS A 21 3.24 -4.84 -4.52
C LYS A 21 2.79 -3.39 -4.72
N VAL A 22 3.70 -2.42 -4.54
CA VAL A 22 3.42 -1.01 -4.81
C VAL A 22 3.12 -0.78 -6.29
N PHE A 23 3.89 -1.37 -7.20
CA PHE A 23 3.60 -1.28 -8.64
C PHE A 23 2.25 -1.90 -9.02
N SER A 24 1.83 -2.97 -8.35
CA SER A 24 0.51 -3.57 -8.56
C SER A 24 -0.60 -2.59 -8.15
N LEU A 25 -0.43 -1.90 -7.01
CA LEU A 25 -1.36 -0.85 -6.56
C LEU A 25 -1.37 0.35 -7.53
N CYS A 26 -0.21 0.77 -8.02
CA CYS A 26 -0.12 1.81 -9.05
C CYS A 26 -0.91 1.42 -10.30
N ASN A 27 -0.76 0.19 -10.80
CA ASN A 27 -1.51 -0.30 -11.95
C ASN A 27 -3.02 -0.32 -11.68
N GLN A 28 -3.45 -0.74 -10.49
CA GLN A 28 -4.88 -0.75 -10.10
C GLN A 28 -5.47 0.66 -10.01
N LEU A 29 -4.67 1.64 -9.60
CA LEU A 29 -5.04 3.05 -9.51
C LEU A 29 -4.95 3.80 -10.86
N GLY A 30 -4.45 3.16 -11.91
CA GLY A 30 -4.19 3.82 -13.20
C GLY A 30 -2.99 4.79 -13.15
N ILE A 31 -2.10 4.62 -12.17
CA ILE A 31 -0.92 5.45 -11.97
C ILE A 31 0.24 4.92 -12.83
N ALA A 32 0.71 5.74 -13.75
CA ALA A 32 1.69 5.33 -14.78
C ALA A 32 3.17 5.43 -14.34
N TYR A 33 3.48 5.54 -13.04
CA TYR A 33 4.87 5.66 -12.57
C TYR A 33 5.66 4.38 -12.84
N LYS A 34 6.78 4.52 -13.55
CA LYS A 34 7.67 3.40 -13.95
C LYS A 34 8.97 3.32 -13.16
N HIS A 35 9.25 4.32 -12.33
CA HIS A 35 10.51 4.43 -11.60
C HIS A 35 10.29 4.57 -10.11
N GLN A 36 11.05 3.77 -9.36
CA GLN A 36 10.96 3.69 -7.89
C GLN A 36 11.40 4.99 -7.19
N LYS A 37 12.21 5.82 -7.85
CA LYS A 37 12.73 7.09 -7.32
C LYS A 37 11.90 8.31 -7.73
N THR A 38 10.81 8.12 -8.48
CA THR A 38 9.95 9.23 -8.88
C THR A 38 9.16 9.71 -7.68
N LEU A 39 9.22 11.02 -7.42
CA LEU A 39 8.36 11.66 -6.42
C LEU A 39 6.91 11.54 -6.88
N LEU A 40 6.07 11.02 -6.00
CA LEU A 40 4.66 10.79 -6.27
C LEU A 40 3.90 12.10 -6.16
N ALA A 41 2.86 12.27 -6.97
CA ALA A 41 1.88 13.33 -6.71
C ALA A 41 1.25 13.11 -5.32
N LEU A 42 0.92 14.19 -4.60
CA LEU A 42 0.36 14.07 -3.25
C LEU A 42 -0.90 13.18 -3.20
N GLU A 43 -1.78 13.33 -4.19
CA GLU A 43 -3.00 12.54 -4.32
C GLU A 43 -2.70 11.06 -4.59
N ASP A 44 -1.70 10.77 -5.43
CA ASP A 44 -1.29 9.40 -5.78
C ASP A 44 -0.65 8.69 -4.59
N ALA A 45 0.24 9.37 -3.86
CA ALA A 45 0.86 8.85 -2.65
C ALA A 45 -0.20 8.49 -1.60
N LYS A 46 -1.19 9.38 -1.40
CA LYS A 46 -2.30 9.16 -0.48
C LYS A 46 -3.15 7.95 -0.89
N ALA A 47 -3.43 7.78 -2.18
CA ALA A 47 -4.21 6.66 -2.69
C ALA A 47 -3.49 5.31 -2.47
N ILE A 48 -2.19 5.25 -2.78
CA ILE A 48 -1.35 4.05 -2.58
C ILE A 48 -1.32 3.66 -1.10
N ILE A 49 -0.98 4.60 -0.21
CA ILE A 49 -0.86 4.35 1.23
C ILE A 49 -2.23 3.92 1.81
N SER A 50 -3.32 4.55 1.37
CA SER A 50 -4.66 4.22 1.86
C SER A 50 -5.07 2.79 1.50
N GLN A 51 -4.81 2.35 0.25
CA GLN A 51 -5.05 0.96 -0.15
C GLN A 51 -4.14 -0.02 0.61
N LEU A 52 -2.88 0.34 0.79
CA LEU A 52 -1.93 -0.48 1.52
C LEU A 52 -2.37 -0.71 2.97
N LEU A 53 -2.77 0.35 3.67
CA LEU A 53 -3.31 0.26 5.02
C LEU A 53 -4.60 -0.59 5.07
N ALA A 54 -5.50 -0.42 4.10
CA ALA A 54 -6.71 -1.24 4.01
C ALA A 54 -6.39 -2.73 3.81
N GLU A 55 -5.40 -3.07 2.98
CA GLU A 55 -4.95 -4.45 2.80
C GLU A 55 -4.27 -5.02 4.05
N ILE A 56 -3.43 -4.23 4.73
CA ILE A 56 -2.78 -4.64 5.98
C ILE A 56 -3.83 -4.93 7.06
N HIS A 57 -4.81 -4.03 7.24
CA HIS A 57 -5.91 -4.26 8.17
C HIS A 57 -6.74 -5.50 7.82
N ARG A 58 -6.97 -5.77 6.54
CA ARG A 58 -7.69 -6.99 6.10
C ARG A 58 -6.88 -8.25 6.35
N LYS A 59 -5.55 -8.21 6.23
CA LYS A 59 -4.66 -9.35 6.48
C LYS A 59 -4.60 -9.71 7.97
N GLY A 60 -4.76 -8.73 8.87
CA GLY A 60 -4.81 -8.94 10.33
C GLY A 60 -6.06 -9.67 10.85
N THR A 61 -7.19 -9.63 10.11
CA THR A 61 -8.48 -10.19 10.56
C THR A 61 -8.83 -11.55 9.94
N ASN A 62 -7.85 -12.29 9.40
CA ASN A 62 -8.08 -13.67 8.92
C ASN A 62 -7.48 -14.73 9.85
N GLY A 63 -7.23 -14.39 11.11
CA GLY A 63 -6.60 -15.27 12.09
C GLY A 63 -7.23 -15.19 13.48
N SER A 64 -8.56 -15.22 13.58
CA SER A 64 -9.25 -15.70 14.79
C SER A 64 -10.74 -15.92 14.49
N VAL A 65 -11.06 -17.04 13.84
CA VAL A 65 -12.34 -17.71 14.09
C VAL A 65 -11.97 -19.08 14.64
N SER A 66 -12.01 -19.18 15.95
CA SER A 66 -12.21 -20.44 16.65
C SER A 66 -13.21 -20.11 17.75
N ASP A 67 -14.46 -19.94 17.34
CA ASP A 67 -15.61 -20.24 18.18
C ASP A 67 -15.44 -21.69 18.65
N THR A 68 -14.84 -21.89 19.81
CA THR A 68 -15.08 -23.11 20.58
C THR A 68 -16.25 -22.83 21.50
N ASP A 69 -17.44 -23.14 21.00
CA ASP A 69 -18.55 -23.60 21.82
C ASP A 69 -18.05 -24.82 22.61
N VAL A 70 -17.95 -24.67 23.93
CA VAL A 70 -17.82 -25.79 24.85
C VAL A 70 -19.08 -25.79 25.72
N THR A 71 -19.81 -26.89 25.58
CA THR A 71 -21.03 -27.28 26.28
C THR A 71 -20.86 -27.31 27.80
#